data_AF-A0A2K8NV36-F1
#
_entry.id   AF-A0A2K8NV36-F1
#
_cell.length_a   1.000
_cell.length_b   1.000
_cell.length_c   1.000
_cell.angle_alpha   90.00
_cell.angle_beta   90.00
_cell.angle_gamma   90.00
#
_symmetry.space_group_name_H-M   'P 1'
#
loop_
_entity.id
_entity.type
_entity.pdbx_description
1 polymer ?
#
loop_
_entity_poly.entity_id
_entity_poly.type
_entity_poly.pdbx_seq_one_letter_code
_entity_poly.pdbx_strand_id
1 'polypeptide(L)'
;MANANANPKNENINTDTKPKDKVYFDKGKILYLWPGLLDIKRKARKISKKNQKDPNTYSEEYRYLWAKKAVGRLIKAMNIDIKVEGIENWLDRGVILAPNHESNFDPALLIAINDFDLQQPLAFIAKKELWTDKKMKHFMNIIDTIPLDRQSPRSALEAFQEGKDLVVDYKRSLVIFPEGTRSGADKVNKFQPASMKVAQMANAPIVPVTIIGSHMIFDPNRPKIVKVKVIFGKPIMPQKHISLSTDKLTANVQHEVEANMAKWKDKEPTYSLKFLKKTPKEKKKIEAKKAAKANPKTKKKSVKDLFKVID
;
A
#
# COMPACT_ATOMS: atom_id res chain seq x y z
N MET A 1 8.26 -29.73 61.13
CA MET A 1 8.88 -30.22 59.89
C MET A 1 8.42 -29.33 58.76
N ALA A 2 9.36 -28.82 57.96
CA ALA A 2 9.23 -27.62 57.15
C ALA A 2 8.45 -27.81 55.84
N ASN A 3 7.80 -26.72 55.41
CA ASN A 3 7.19 -26.49 54.10
C ASN A 3 8.17 -26.71 52.94
N ALA A 4 7.69 -27.31 51.85
CA ALA A 4 8.30 -27.14 50.52
C ALA A 4 7.23 -27.19 49.42
N ASN A 5 6.79 -25.99 49.02
CA ASN A 5 6.20 -25.68 47.73
C ASN A 5 7.17 -26.11 46.61
N ALA A 6 6.70 -26.92 45.66
CA ALA A 6 7.40 -27.14 44.39
C ALA A 6 6.51 -26.64 43.24
N ASN A 7 6.65 -25.35 42.95
CA ASN A 7 6.15 -24.68 41.76
C ASN A 7 7.02 -25.10 40.55
N PRO A 8 6.46 -25.55 39.41
CA PRO A 8 7.26 -25.94 38.26
C PRO A 8 7.98 -24.72 37.66
N LYS A 9 9.24 -24.94 37.32
CA LYS A 9 10.23 -23.97 36.88
C LYS A 9 9.75 -23.17 35.67
N ASN A 10 9.91 -21.84 35.77
CA ASN A 10 9.90 -20.88 34.67
C ASN A 10 10.77 -21.36 33.50
N GLU A 11 10.14 -21.80 32.42
CA GLU A 11 10.78 -21.81 31.11
C GLU A 11 10.84 -20.36 30.62
N ASN A 12 12.06 -19.82 30.58
CA ASN A 12 12.37 -18.52 30.00
C ASN A 12 11.87 -18.50 28.54
N ILE A 13 10.78 -17.78 28.31
CA ILE A 13 10.33 -17.39 26.97
C ILE A 13 11.43 -16.52 26.39
N ASN A 14 12.27 -17.13 25.57
CA ASN A 14 13.29 -16.47 24.79
C ASN A 14 12.58 -15.50 23.84
N THR A 15 12.55 -14.21 24.21
CA THR A 15 12.04 -13.16 23.34
C THR A 15 13.01 -13.01 22.18
N ASP A 16 12.71 -13.73 21.11
CA ASP A 16 13.44 -13.68 19.86
C ASP A 16 13.28 -12.27 19.27
N THR A 17 14.17 -11.37 19.69
CA THR A 17 14.19 -9.98 19.25
C THR A 17 14.62 -9.96 17.80
N LYS A 18 13.62 -9.99 16.89
CA LYS A 18 13.85 -9.85 15.45
C LYS A 18 14.82 -8.69 15.20
N PRO A 19 15.90 -8.89 14.42
CA PRO A 19 16.93 -7.88 14.23
C PRO A 19 16.33 -6.58 13.70
N LYS A 20 16.83 -5.43 14.20
CA LYS A 20 16.38 -4.11 13.76
C LYS A 20 16.62 -3.95 12.26
N ASP A 21 15.57 -3.59 11.52
CA ASP A 21 15.62 -3.35 10.07
C ASP A 21 16.78 -2.37 9.74
N LYS A 22 17.76 -2.82 8.93
CA LYS A 22 18.88 -1.95 8.49
C LYS A 22 18.47 -1.20 7.23
N VAL A 23 18.54 0.12 7.28
CA VAL A 23 18.15 0.97 6.15
C VAL A 23 19.33 1.18 5.21
N TYR A 24 19.19 0.73 3.96
CA TYR A 24 20.14 1.02 2.90
C TYR A 24 19.70 2.24 2.09
N PHE A 25 20.66 3.08 1.74
CA PHE A 25 20.45 4.17 0.82
C PHE A 25 21.61 4.26 -0.19
N ASP A 26 21.28 4.56 -1.44
CA ASP A 26 22.26 4.79 -2.49
C ASP A 26 23.00 6.13 -2.24
N LYS A 27 24.32 6.07 -2.06
CA LYS A 27 25.15 7.23 -1.65
C LYS A 27 25.01 8.43 -2.60
N GLY A 28 24.96 8.20 -3.91
CA GLY A 28 24.83 9.27 -4.90
C GLY A 28 23.44 9.89 -4.90
N LYS A 29 22.39 9.06 -4.80
CA LYS A 29 21.01 9.56 -4.72
C LYS A 29 20.71 10.25 -3.40
N ILE A 30 21.26 9.76 -2.28
CA ILE A 30 21.19 10.46 -1.00
C ILE A 30 21.74 11.85 -1.16
N LEU A 31 22.97 12.01 -1.68
CA LEU A 31 23.63 13.32 -1.74
C LEU A 31 22.72 14.38 -2.37
N TYR A 32 22.03 14.03 -3.46
CA TYR A 32 21.07 14.92 -4.12
C TYR A 32 19.70 15.03 -3.41
N LEU A 33 19.19 13.94 -2.81
CA LEU A 33 17.87 13.92 -2.15
C LEU A 33 17.91 14.38 -0.68
N TRP A 34 19.10 14.47 -0.08
CA TRP A 34 19.35 14.70 1.34
C TRP A 34 18.70 15.99 1.86
N PRO A 35 18.77 17.14 1.15
CA PRO A 35 18.06 18.34 1.59
C PRO A 35 16.55 18.11 1.72
N GLY A 36 15.98 17.32 0.80
CA GLY A 36 14.56 16.95 0.82
C GLY A 36 14.21 15.94 1.90
N LEU A 37 15.12 15.03 2.25
CA LEU A 37 14.93 13.97 3.26
C LEU A 37 15.07 14.50 4.69
N LEU A 38 16.05 15.38 4.95
CA LEU A 38 16.26 16.04 6.25
C LEU A 38 14.99 16.75 6.73
N ASP A 39 14.29 17.37 5.80
CA ASP A 39 13.10 18.17 6.08
C ASP A 39 11.83 17.33 6.27
N ILE A 40 11.82 16.04 5.89
CA ILE A 40 10.63 15.18 6.02
C ILE A 40 10.19 15.10 7.47
N LYS A 41 11.11 14.79 8.39
CA LYS A 41 10.79 14.64 9.82
C LYS A 41 10.22 15.93 10.40
N ARG A 42 10.85 17.07 10.10
CA ARG A 42 10.45 18.39 10.60
C ARG A 42 9.08 18.78 10.03
N LYS A 43 8.86 18.60 8.73
CA LYS A 43 7.59 18.90 8.06
C LYS A 43 6.48 17.96 8.53
N ALA A 44 6.75 16.66 8.69
CA ALA A 44 5.79 15.71 9.24
C ALA A 44 5.29 16.18 10.61
N ARG A 45 6.23 16.52 11.51
CA ARG A 45 5.91 17.07 12.83
C ARG A 45 5.10 18.36 12.75
N LYS A 46 5.46 19.29 11.85
CA LYS A 46 4.74 20.56 11.68
C LYS A 46 3.32 20.34 11.20
N ILE A 47 3.12 19.53 10.15
CA ILE A 47 1.80 19.23 9.58
C ILE A 47 0.95 18.52 10.64
N SER A 48 1.47 17.43 11.22
CA SER A 48 0.76 16.66 12.24
C SER A 48 0.34 17.52 13.44
N LYS A 49 1.23 18.35 13.99
CA LYS A 49 0.89 19.20 15.15
C LYS A 49 -0.14 20.28 14.82
N LYS A 50 -0.09 20.85 13.62
CA LYS A 50 -1.07 21.86 13.19
C LYS A 50 -2.43 21.23 12.93
N ASN A 51 -2.47 20.10 12.23
CA ASN A 51 -3.71 19.38 11.97
C ASN A 51 -4.39 18.84 13.24
N GLN A 52 -3.60 18.52 14.28
CA GLN A 52 -4.15 18.16 15.60
C GLN A 52 -4.79 19.33 16.34
N LYS A 53 -4.33 20.57 16.09
CA LYS A 53 -4.92 21.76 16.71
C LYS A 53 -6.17 22.23 15.96
N ASP A 54 -6.10 22.18 14.64
CA ASP A 54 -7.20 22.50 13.75
C ASP A 54 -7.13 21.57 12.52
N PRO A 55 -8.03 20.59 12.42
CA PRO A 55 -8.09 19.64 11.30
C PRO A 55 -8.20 20.29 9.92
N ASN A 56 -8.64 21.55 9.83
CA ASN A 56 -8.80 22.29 8.59
C ASN A 56 -7.55 23.07 8.17
N THR A 57 -6.49 23.08 8.99
CA THR A 57 -5.26 23.84 8.69
C THR A 57 -4.61 23.42 7.38
N TYR A 58 -4.62 22.11 7.09
CA TYR A 58 -4.09 21.55 5.85
C TYR A 58 -5.16 20.71 5.19
N SER A 59 -5.48 21.02 3.93
CA SER A 59 -6.37 20.18 3.16
C SER A 59 -5.85 18.74 3.11
N GLU A 60 -6.79 17.81 3.05
CA GLU A 60 -6.52 16.39 2.88
C GLU A 60 -5.59 16.11 1.69
N GLU A 61 -5.91 16.71 0.54
CA GLU A 61 -5.11 16.60 -0.68
C GLU A 61 -3.66 17.05 -0.44
N TYR A 62 -3.46 18.18 0.25
CA TYR A 62 -2.12 18.67 0.55
C TYR A 62 -1.34 17.68 1.43
N ARG A 63 -1.97 17.17 2.50
CA ARG A 63 -1.36 16.18 3.41
C ARG A 63 -0.97 14.92 2.64
N TYR A 64 -1.88 14.44 1.81
CA TYR A 64 -1.71 13.24 1.01
C TYR A 64 -0.58 13.38 -0.02
N LEU A 65 -0.63 14.43 -0.86
CA LEU A 65 0.40 14.71 -1.88
C LEU A 65 1.77 14.94 -1.25
N TRP A 66 1.83 15.57 -0.08
CA TRP A 66 3.08 15.72 0.66
C TRP A 66 3.62 14.35 1.10
N ALA A 67 2.78 13.47 1.67
CA ALA A 67 3.17 12.13 2.11
C ALA A 67 3.64 11.28 0.92
N LYS A 68 2.89 11.26 -0.18
CA LYS A 68 3.26 10.58 -1.44
C LYS A 68 4.60 11.09 -1.99
N LYS A 69 4.83 12.41 -1.97
CA LYS A 69 6.11 13.00 -2.41
C LYS A 69 7.27 12.60 -1.48
N ALA A 70 7.05 12.57 -0.16
CA ALA A 70 8.05 12.14 0.81
C ALA A 70 8.43 10.68 0.61
N VAL A 71 7.44 9.79 0.50
CA VAL A 71 7.62 8.36 0.24
C VAL A 71 8.30 8.11 -1.11
N GLY A 72 7.90 8.82 -2.16
CA GLY A 72 8.54 8.71 -3.48
C GLY A 72 10.03 9.09 -3.47
N ARG A 73 10.45 10.01 -2.59
CA ARG A 73 11.89 10.30 -2.39
C ARG A 73 12.59 9.16 -1.68
N LEU A 74 11.96 8.56 -0.66
CA LEU A 74 12.52 7.40 0.05
C LEU A 74 12.70 6.20 -0.89
N ILE A 75 11.69 5.86 -1.69
CA ILE A 75 11.76 4.80 -2.72
C ILE A 75 12.95 5.04 -3.67
N LYS A 76 13.11 6.28 -4.15
CA LYS A 76 14.23 6.64 -5.04
C LYS A 76 15.58 6.51 -4.33
N ALA A 77 15.70 6.98 -3.09
CA ALA A 77 16.93 6.93 -2.30
C ALA A 77 17.31 5.49 -1.91
N MET A 78 16.32 4.64 -1.63
CA MET A 78 16.50 3.22 -1.29
C MET A 78 16.66 2.33 -2.52
N ASN A 79 16.62 2.89 -3.73
CA ASN A 79 16.76 2.16 -5.00
C ASN A 79 15.73 1.02 -5.17
N ILE A 80 14.48 1.33 -4.86
CA ILE A 80 13.36 0.40 -5.00
C ILE A 80 12.71 0.64 -6.37
N ASP A 81 12.59 -0.42 -7.18
CA ASP A 81 11.84 -0.42 -8.43
C ASP A 81 10.50 -1.12 -8.22
N ILE A 82 9.41 -0.36 -8.32
CA ILE A 82 8.07 -0.88 -8.07
C ILE A 82 7.39 -1.18 -9.40
N LYS A 83 6.79 -2.36 -9.46
CA LYS A 83 6.05 -2.87 -10.60
C LYS A 83 4.62 -3.14 -10.19
N VAL A 84 3.66 -2.73 -11.02
CA VAL A 84 2.24 -2.78 -10.66
C VAL A 84 1.45 -3.54 -11.71
N GLU A 85 0.55 -4.40 -11.28
CA GLU A 85 -0.40 -5.11 -12.15
C GLU A 85 -1.82 -4.97 -11.60
N GLY A 86 -2.80 -4.89 -12.50
CA GLY A 86 -4.22 -4.84 -12.14
C GLY A 86 -4.66 -3.53 -11.46
N ILE A 87 -3.94 -2.42 -11.62
CA ILE A 87 -4.22 -1.15 -10.94
C ILE A 87 -5.66 -0.65 -11.16
N GLU A 88 -6.27 -1.00 -12.30
CA GLU A 88 -7.67 -0.72 -12.62
C GLU A 88 -8.68 -1.35 -11.65
N ASN A 89 -8.26 -2.40 -10.90
CA ASN A 89 -9.09 -3.01 -9.87
C ASN A 89 -9.14 -2.18 -8.58
N TRP A 90 -8.23 -1.22 -8.40
CA TRP A 90 -8.33 -0.23 -7.34
C TRP A 90 -9.34 0.84 -7.75
N LEU A 91 -10.59 0.59 -7.38
CA LEU A 91 -11.73 1.41 -7.77
C LEU A 91 -11.67 2.83 -7.19
N ASP A 92 -12.17 3.81 -7.94
CA ASP A 92 -12.32 5.20 -7.51
C ASP A 92 -13.53 5.39 -6.57
N ARG A 93 -13.50 4.72 -5.41
CA ARG A 93 -14.51 4.82 -4.35
C ARG A 93 -13.95 4.28 -3.03
N GLY A 94 -14.75 4.32 -1.97
CA GLY A 94 -14.45 3.61 -0.74
C GLY A 94 -14.29 2.11 -0.99
N VAL A 95 -13.11 1.58 -0.68
CA VAL A 95 -12.73 0.17 -0.84
C VAL A 95 -11.88 -0.29 0.32
N ILE A 96 -11.88 -1.61 0.57
CA ILE A 96 -10.94 -2.24 1.49
C ILE A 96 -9.81 -2.87 0.67
N LEU A 97 -8.58 -2.40 0.85
CA LEU A 97 -7.39 -3.07 0.32
C LEU A 97 -6.89 -4.08 1.35
N ALA A 98 -6.77 -5.34 0.94
CA ALA A 98 -6.33 -6.45 1.78
C ALA A 98 -4.99 -7.03 1.28
N PRO A 99 -3.86 -6.35 1.52
CA PRO A 99 -2.53 -6.83 1.14
C PRO A 99 -1.97 -7.92 2.09
N ASN A 100 -1.19 -8.87 1.57
CA ASN A 100 -0.21 -9.58 2.41
C ASN A 100 0.86 -8.61 2.96
N HIS A 101 1.62 -9.05 3.97
CA HIS A 101 2.60 -8.22 4.66
C HIS A 101 3.99 -8.85 4.71
N GLU A 102 4.88 -8.45 3.81
CA GLU A 102 6.27 -8.93 3.78
C GLU A 102 7.24 -7.98 4.53
N SER A 103 6.91 -6.69 4.60
CA SER A 103 7.84 -5.65 5.08
C SER A 103 7.14 -4.47 5.75
N ASN A 104 7.81 -3.85 6.72
CA ASN A 104 7.35 -2.59 7.34
C ASN A 104 7.22 -1.44 6.32
N PHE A 105 7.80 -1.60 5.12
CA PHE A 105 7.71 -0.63 4.04
C PHE A 105 6.46 -0.79 3.15
N ASP A 106 5.68 -1.86 3.31
CA ASP A 106 4.50 -2.15 2.47
C ASP A 106 3.46 -1.01 2.43
N PRO A 107 3.09 -0.37 3.57
CA PRO A 107 2.18 0.79 3.54
C PRO A 107 2.72 1.92 2.66
N ALA A 108 4.04 2.15 2.68
CA ALA A 108 4.68 3.19 1.87
C ALA A 108 4.60 2.86 0.38
N LEU A 109 4.70 1.59 -0.01
CA LEU A 109 4.51 1.18 -1.41
C LEU A 109 3.12 1.57 -1.92
N LEU A 110 2.07 1.29 -1.14
CA LEU A 110 0.69 1.64 -1.51
C LEU A 110 0.48 3.15 -1.63
N ILE A 111 1.03 3.94 -0.70
CA ILE A 111 1.01 5.41 -0.77
C ILE A 111 1.69 5.93 -2.04
N ALA A 112 2.79 5.30 -2.47
CA ALA A 112 3.49 5.70 -3.68
C ALA A 112 2.74 5.34 -4.97
N ILE A 113 2.00 4.23 -4.96
CA ILE A 113 1.27 3.69 -6.11
C ILE A 113 -0.04 4.44 -6.35
N ASN A 114 -0.80 4.77 -5.30
CA ASN A 114 -2.09 5.44 -5.41
C ASN A 114 -2.01 6.70 -6.29
N ASP A 115 -2.85 6.81 -7.31
CA ASP A 115 -3.04 8.02 -8.09
C ASP A 115 -4.32 8.73 -7.66
N PHE A 116 -4.19 9.90 -7.04
CA PHE A 116 -5.34 10.65 -6.50
C PHE A 116 -6.32 11.10 -7.59
N ASP A 117 -5.90 11.13 -8.85
CA ASP A 117 -6.75 11.41 -10.01
C ASP A 117 -7.67 10.23 -10.38
N LEU A 118 -7.35 9.01 -9.92
CA LEU A 118 -7.99 7.76 -10.35
C LEU A 118 -8.46 6.89 -9.19
N GLN A 119 -8.04 7.21 -7.96
CA GLN A 119 -8.33 6.46 -6.75
C GLN A 119 -8.51 7.40 -5.58
N GLN A 120 -9.28 6.94 -4.61
CA GLN A 120 -9.49 7.66 -3.37
C GLN A 120 -8.26 7.61 -2.45
N PRO A 121 -8.06 8.63 -1.60
CA PRO A 121 -7.01 8.66 -0.60
C PRO A 121 -7.02 7.44 0.32
N LEU A 122 -5.83 7.06 0.76
CA LEU A 122 -5.63 5.93 1.67
C LEU A 122 -5.91 6.32 3.12
N ALA A 123 -6.47 5.38 3.86
CA ALA A 123 -6.44 5.30 5.31
C ALA A 123 -5.87 3.93 5.71
N PHE A 124 -5.40 3.78 6.95
CA PHE A 124 -4.74 2.54 7.39
C PHE A 124 -5.21 2.13 8.78
N ILE A 125 -5.30 0.83 9.06
CA ILE A 125 -5.38 0.32 10.44
C ILE A 125 -4.02 -0.22 10.84
N ALA A 126 -3.44 0.30 11.93
CA ALA A 126 -2.11 -0.08 12.39
C ALA A 126 -2.04 -0.28 13.89
N LYS A 127 -1.06 -1.07 14.36
CA LYS A 127 -0.91 -1.39 15.79
C LYS A 127 -0.62 -0.13 16.62
N LYS A 128 -1.30 0.04 17.76
CA LYS A 128 -1.19 1.24 18.62
C LYS A 128 0.24 1.53 19.07
N GLU A 129 1.09 0.51 19.19
CA GLU A 129 2.48 0.65 19.67
C GLU A 129 3.32 1.51 18.71
N LEU A 130 2.92 1.65 17.45
CA LEU A 130 3.63 2.51 16.50
C LEU A 130 3.52 4.00 16.85
N TRP A 131 2.54 4.40 17.65
CA TRP A 131 2.44 5.78 18.16
C TRP A 131 3.43 6.08 19.29
N THR A 132 4.12 5.09 19.84
CA THR A 132 5.18 5.29 20.84
C THR A 132 6.44 5.91 20.21
N ASP A 133 6.73 5.60 18.94
CA ASP A 133 7.79 6.26 18.18
C ASP A 133 7.28 7.61 17.65
N LYS A 134 7.88 8.70 18.18
CA LYS A 134 7.54 10.08 17.79
C LYS A 134 7.65 10.32 16.28
N LYS A 135 8.56 9.63 15.57
CA LYS A 135 8.71 9.77 14.11
C LYS A 135 7.53 9.13 13.38
N MET A 136 7.16 7.91 13.74
CA MET A 136 6.07 7.17 13.12
C MET A 136 4.71 7.81 13.44
N LYS A 137 4.50 8.24 14.69
CA LYS A 137 3.30 8.97 15.11
C LYS A 137 2.94 10.13 14.18
N HIS A 138 3.92 10.98 13.86
CA HIS A 138 3.65 12.14 13.00
C HIS A 138 3.27 11.75 11.58
N PHE A 139 3.87 10.69 11.03
CA PHE A 139 3.54 10.22 9.70
C PHE A 139 2.15 9.58 9.66
N MET A 140 1.82 8.74 10.64
CA MET A 140 0.51 8.08 10.79
C MET A 140 -0.64 9.07 10.87
N ASN A 141 -0.45 10.16 11.63
CA ASN A 141 -1.46 11.21 11.76
C ASN A 141 -1.65 12.03 10.47
N ILE A 142 -0.71 11.97 9.51
CA ILE A 142 -0.84 12.69 8.23
C ILE A 142 -1.65 11.88 7.22
N ILE A 143 -1.60 10.55 7.30
CA ILE A 143 -2.22 9.61 6.37
C ILE A 143 -3.48 8.94 6.95
N ASP A 144 -4.10 9.56 7.95
CA ASP A 144 -5.36 9.12 8.57
C ASP A 144 -5.31 7.64 8.99
N THR A 145 -4.27 7.27 9.76
CA THR A 145 -4.11 5.92 10.31
C THR A 145 -4.90 5.78 11.62
N ILE A 146 -5.72 4.74 11.72
CA ILE A 146 -6.48 4.34 12.89
C ILE A 146 -5.61 3.42 13.78
N PRO A 147 -5.40 3.77 15.07
CA PRO A 147 -4.67 2.91 16.00
C PRO A 147 -5.54 1.73 16.44
N LEU A 148 -4.95 0.53 16.46
CA LEU A 148 -5.59 -0.70 16.89
C LEU A 148 -4.79 -1.35 18.03
N ASP A 149 -5.45 -1.58 19.16
CA ASP A 149 -4.98 -2.51 20.17
C ASP A 149 -5.43 -3.94 19.83
N ARG A 150 -4.50 -4.78 19.41
CA ARG A 150 -4.80 -6.15 19.00
C ARG A 150 -5.13 -7.08 20.17
N GLN A 151 -4.84 -6.66 21.40
CA GLN A 151 -5.18 -7.40 22.61
C GLN A 151 -6.59 -7.05 23.12
N SER A 152 -7.23 -6.02 22.55
CA SER A 152 -8.55 -5.55 22.97
C SER A 152 -9.59 -5.72 21.85
N PRO A 153 -10.51 -6.68 21.97
CA PRO A 153 -11.62 -6.84 21.03
C PRO A 153 -12.48 -5.57 20.89
N ARG A 154 -12.61 -4.79 21.97
CA ARG A 154 -13.30 -3.51 21.96
C ARG A 154 -12.58 -2.49 21.08
N SER A 155 -11.25 -2.37 21.21
CA SER A 155 -10.46 -1.49 20.34
C SER A 155 -10.55 -1.91 18.88
N ALA A 156 -10.61 -3.22 18.59
CA ALA A 156 -10.82 -3.70 17.23
C ALA A 156 -12.16 -3.26 16.65
N LEU A 157 -13.25 -3.36 17.44
CA LEU A 157 -14.56 -2.91 17.00
C LEU A 157 -14.60 -1.39 16.78
N GLU A 158 -14.02 -0.60 17.69
CA GLU A 158 -13.93 0.86 17.56
C GLU A 158 -13.13 1.25 16.30
N ALA A 159 -11.99 0.61 16.06
CA ALA A 159 -11.17 0.86 14.87
C ALA A 159 -11.88 0.46 13.56
N PHE A 160 -12.68 -0.61 13.58
CA PHE A 160 -13.47 -1.01 12.41
C PHE A 160 -14.66 -0.09 12.18
N GLN A 161 -15.26 0.44 13.23
CA GLN A 161 -16.32 1.44 13.11
C GLN A 161 -15.76 2.73 12.48
N GLU A 162 -14.64 3.25 12.99
CA GLU A 162 -13.96 4.42 12.41
C GLU A 162 -13.53 4.16 10.96
N GLY A 163 -12.98 2.97 10.68
CA GLY A 163 -12.61 2.56 9.33
C GLY A 163 -13.81 2.50 8.39
N LYS A 164 -14.96 2.01 8.87
CA LYS A 164 -16.23 1.99 8.13
C LYS A 164 -16.68 3.41 7.81
N ASP A 165 -16.65 4.32 8.77
CA ASP A 165 -17.05 5.73 8.58
C ASP A 165 -16.11 6.41 7.55
N LEU A 166 -14.79 6.20 7.61
CA LEU A 166 -13.84 6.69 6.59
C LEU A 166 -14.15 6.17 5.18
N VAL A 167 -14.51 4.89 5.06
CA VAL A 167 -14.80 4.26 3.76
C VAL A 167 -16.13 4.73 3.19
N VAL A 168 -17.16 4.84 4.02
CA VAL A 168 -18.53 5.15 3.58
C VAL A 168 -18.72 6.66 3.39
N ASP A 169 -18.33 7.47 4.38
CA ASP A 169 -18.66 8.90 4.42
C ASP A 169 -17.63 9.73 3.65
N TYR A 170 -16.36 9.30 3.71
CA TYR A 170 -15.22 10.01 3.10
C TYR A 170 -14.62 9.28 1.89
N LYS A 171 -15.23 8.16 1.48
CA LYS A 171 -14.83 7.36 0.31
C LYS A 171 -13.38 6.86 0.36
N ARG A 172 -12.74 6.76 1.53
CA ARG A 172 -11.33 6.36 1.65
C ARG A 172 -11.08 4.92 1.21
N SER A 173 -9.90 4.69 0.65
CA SER A 173 -9.35 3.35 0.47
C SER A 173 -8.71 2.89 1.78
N LEU A 174 -9.41 2.06 2.55
CA LEU A 174 -8.90 1.56 3.82
C LEU A 174 -7.98 0.36 3.60
N VAL A 175 -6.74 0.47 4.06
CA VAL A 175 -5.77 -0.63 4.04
C VAL A 175 -5.79 -1.35 5.37
N ILE A 176 -5.99 -2.66 5.30
CA ILE A 176 -5.82 -3.55 6.45
C ILE A 176 -4.96 -4.74 6.04
N PHE A 177 -3.85 -4.96 6.77
CA PHE A 177 -3.00 -6.12 6.59
C PHE A 177 -3.59 -7.28 7.41
N PRO A 178 -4.29 -8.23 6.77
CA PRO A 178 -5.12 -9.21 7.47
C PRO A 178 -4.29 -10.25 8.21
N GLU A 179 -3.01 -10.44 7.86
CA GLU A 179 -2.06 -11.28 8.61
C GLU A 179 -1.81 -10.77 10.03
N GLY A 180 -1.96 -9.48 10.26
CA GLY A 180 -1.57 -8.79 11.50
C GLY A 180 -0.06 -8.71 11.70
N THR A 181 0.75 -9.64 11.22
CA THR A 181 2.21 -9.61 11.34
C THR A 181 2.88 -9.84 9.99
N ARG A 182 4.20 -9.61 9.91
CA ARG A 182 4.96 -9.84 8.69
C ARG A 182 5.20 -11.34 8.48
N SER A 183 4.91 -11.88 7.30
CA SER A 183 5.18 -13.28 6.92
C SER A 183 6.65 -13.57 6.61
N GLY A 184 7.42 -12.53 6.24
CA GLY A 184 8.77 -12.71 5.72
C GLY A 184 8.75 -13.14 4.25
N ALA A 185 9.87 -13.65 3.75
CA ALA A 185 10.04 -13.96 2.33
C ALA A 185 9.08 -15.04 1.83
N ASP A 186 8.40 -14.78 0.71
CA ASP A 186 7.69 -15.76 -0.12
C ASP A 186 6.61 -16.59 0.57
N LYS A 187 6.07 -16.10 1.70
CA LYS A 187 4.99 -16.74 2.44
C LYS A 187 3.89 -15.73 2.71
N VAL A 188 2.67 -16.25 2.85
CA VAL A 188 1.51 -15.49 3.31
C VAL A 188 1.10 -16.14 4.63
N ASN A 189 1.07 -15.38 5.73
CA ASN A 189 0.55 -15.94 6.97
C ASN A 189 -0.97 -16.11 6.87
N LYS A 190 -1.52 -16.92 7.78
CA LYS A 190 -2.98 -17.00 7.96
C LYS A 190 -3.58 -15.62 8.17
N PHE A 191 -4.58 -15.29 7.36
CA PHE A 191 -5.35 -14.06 7.50
C PHE A 191 -6.29 -14.17 8.70
N GLN A 192 -6.33 -13.10 9.50
CA GLN A 192 -7.17 -13.01 10.69
C GLN A 192 -8.60 -12.62 10.28
N PRO A 193 -9.63 -13.45 10.58
CA PRO A 193 -10.99 -13.19 10.13
C PRO A 193 -11.53 -11.82 10.55
N ALA A 194 -11.21 -11.38 11.77
CA ALA A 194 -11.63 -10.08 12.28
C ALA A 194 -11.31 -8.92 11.32
N SER A 195 -10.21 -9.00 10.57
CA SER A 195 -9.80 -7.96 9.63
C SER A 195 -10.78 -7.73 8.47
N MET A 196 -11.55 -8.74 8.07
CA MET A 196 -12.54 -8.60 6.99
C MET A 196 -13.89 -8.07 7.48
N LYS A 197 -14.09 -7.98 8.80
CA LYS A 197 -15.35 -7.51 9.39
C LYS A 197 -15.66 -6.06 8.98
N VAL A 198 -14.64 -5.21 8.87
CA VAL A 198 -14.81 -3.81 8.41
C VAL A 198 -15.39 -3.74 6.98
N ALA A 199 -15.04 -4.67 6.10
CA ALA A 199 -15.58 -4.71 4.75
C ALA A 199 -17.08 -5.03 4.72
N GLN A 200 -17.51 -5.95 5.59
CA GLN A 200 -18.92 -6.32 5.74
C GLN A 200 -19.70 -5.17 6.40
N MET A 201 -19.16 -4.56 7.46
CA MET A 201 -19.77 -3.40 8.12
C MET A 201 -19.93 -2.21 7.15
N ALA A 202 -18.95 -1.98 6.28
CA ALA A 202 -18.95 -0.86 5.33
C ALA A 202 -19.74 -1.16 4.06
N ASN A 203 -20.20 -2.40 3.86
CA ASN A 203 -20.78 -2.86 2.61
C ASN A 203 -19.91 -2.45 1.39
N ALA A 204 -18.59 -2.60 1.53
CA ALA A 204 -17.59 -2.05 0.62
C ALA A 204 -16.89 -3.16 -0.21
N PRO A 205 -16.46 -2.87 -1.45
CA PRO A 205 -15.65 -3.81 -2.23
C PRO A 205 -14.32 -4.11 -1.53
N ILE A 206 -13.87 -5.36 -1.63
CA ILE A 206 -12.55 -5.79 -1.15
C ILE A 206 -11.66 -6.00 -2.36
N VAL A 207 -10.48 -5.39 -2.37
CA VAL A 207 -9.44 -5.64 -3.37
C VAL A 207 -8.33 -6.45 -2.70
N PRO A 208 -8.19 -7.75 -3.02
CA PRO A 208 -7.03 -8.54 -2.59
C PRO A 208 -5.77 -7.93 -3.22
N VAL A 209 -4.72 -7.72 -2.42
CA VAL A 209 -3.46 -7.16 -2.91
C VAL A 209 -2.32 -8.13 -2.61
N THR A 210 -1.48 -8.39 -3.61
CA THR A 210 -0.29 -9.23 -3.44
C THR A 210 0.96 -8.39 -3.61
N ILE A 211 1.80 -8.35 -2.59
CA ILE A 211 3.09 -7.69 -2.55
C ILE A 211 4.17 -8.77 -2.54
N ILE A 212 5.12 -8.67 -3.47
CA ILE A 212 6.19 -9.66 -3.66
C ILE A 212 7.54 -8.96 -3.68
N GLY A 213 8.48 -9.43 -2.86
CA GLY A 213 9.88 -9.00 -2.84
C GLY A 213 10.16 -7.80 -1.95
N SER A 214 9.19 -7.31 -1.18
CA SER A 214 9.40 -6.16 -0.30
C SER A 214 10.16 -6.53 0.98
N HIS A 215 10.18 -7.81 1.36
CA HIS A 215 11.02 -8.32 2.45
C HIS A 215 12.52 -8.01 2.22
N MET A 216 12.98 -7.96 0.96
CA MET A 216 14.36 -7.62 0.59
C MET A 216 14.73 -6.15 0.84
N ILE A 217 13.78 -5.26 1.15
CA ILE A 217 14.06 -3.82 1.28
C ILE A 217 15.05 -3.52 2.42
N PHE A 218 14.93 -4.24 3.54
CA PHE A 218 15.76 -4.08 4.73
C PHE A 218 16.71 -5.25 4.96
N ASP A 219 16.79 -6.18 4.00
CA ASP A 219 17.69 -7.33 4.07
C ASP A 219 19.15 -6.86 4.00
N PRO A 220 20.05 -7.32 4.90
CA PRO A 220 21.47 -7.00 4.83
C PRO A 220 22.13 -7.36 3.49
N ASN A 221 21.66 -8.43 2.84
CA ASN A 221 22.16 -8.96 1.57
C ASN A 221 21.30 -8.51 0.38
N ARG A 222 20.53 -7.44 0.53
CA ARG A 222 19.65 -6.95 -0.53
C ARG A 222 20.41 -6.64 -1.82
N PRO A 223 19.80 -6.89 -3.00
CA PRO A 223 20.38 -6.47 -4.27
C PRO A 223 20.48 -4.94 -4.35
N LYS A 224 21.38 -4.45 -5.22
CA LYS A 224 21.56 -3.00 -5.47
C LYS A 224 20.25 -2.30 -5.80
N ILE A 225 19.40 -2.93 -6.62
CA ILE A 225 18.03 -2.50 -6.92
C ILE A 225 17.09 -3.57 -6.35
N VAL A 226 16.20 -3.18 -5.44
CA VAL A 226 15.15 -4.10 -4.96
C VAL A 226 13.93 -3.93 -5.85
N LYS A 227 13.58 -5.00 -6.57
CA LYS A 227 12.37 -5.07 -7.37
C LYS A 227 11.21 -5.51 -6.47
N VAL A 228 10.14 -4.72 -6.42
CA VAL A 228 8.92 -5.06 -5.69
C VAL A 228 7.75 -5.10 -6.65
N LYS A 229 6.95 -6.16 -6.59
CA LYS A 229 5.73 -6.28 -7.39
C LYS A 229 4.51 -6.09 -6.50
N VAL A 230 3.54 -5.32 -6.99
CA VAL A 230 2.25 -5.11 -6.32
C VAL A 230 1.14 -5.44 -7.32
N ILE A 231 0.35 -6.45 -7.01
CA ILE A 231 -0.72 -6.95 -7.86
C ILE A 231 -2.04 -6.66 -7.16
N PHE A 232 -2.92 -5.93 -7.84
CA PHE A 232 -4.29 -5.69 -7.39
C PHE A 232 -5.20 -6.73 -8.04
N GLY A 233 -5.71 -7.65 -7.23
CA GLY A 233 -6.65 -8.69 -7.65
C GLY A 233 -8.02 -8.12 -8.02
N LYS A 234 -8.88 -8.94 -8.62
CA LYS A 234 -10.24 -8.51 -8.98
C LYS A 234 -11.02 -8.12 -7.72
N PRO A 235 -11.78 -7.01 -7.74
CA PRO A 235 -12.56 -6.59 -6.59
C PRO A 235 -13.67 -7.59 -6.28
N ILE A 236 -13.75 -8.03 -5.03
CA ILE A 236 -14.86 -8.80 -4.49
C ILE A 236 -15.93 -7.79 -4.07
N MET A 237 -16.95 -7.65 -4.92
CA MET A 237 -18.04 -6.71 -4.69
C MET A 237 -18.91 -7.13 -3.50
N PRO A 238 -19.57 -6.18 -2.80
CA PRO A 238 -20.32 -6.47 -1.58
C PRO A 238 -21.39 -7.56 -1.72
N GLN A 239 -22.07 -7.59 -2.87
CA GLN A 239 -23.10 -8.59 -3.17
C GLN A 239 -22.56 -10.03 -3.13
N LYS A 240 -21.26 -10.22 -3.31
CA LYS A 240 -20.60 -11.53 -3.31
C LYS A 240 -20.10 -11.96 -1.93
N HIS A 241 -20.04 -11.06 -0.95
CA HIS A 241 -19.39 -11.35 0.34
C HIS A 241 -20.23 -11.05 1.58
N ILE A 242 -21.27 -10.22 1.46
CA ILE A 242 -22.04 -9.77 2.63
C ILE A 242 -22.76 -10.92 3.35
N SER A 243 -23.19 -11.94 2.61
CA SER A 243 -23.85 -13.14 3.16
C SER A 243 -22.89 -14.24 3.59
N LEU A 244 -21.59 -14.09 3.32
CA LEU A 244 -20.59 -15.08 3.72
C LEU A 244 -20.25 -14.91 5.20
N SER A 245 -19.94 -16.02 5.87
CA SER A 245 -19.26 -15.93 7.16
C SER A 245 -17.92 -15.22 6.99
N THR A 246 -17.51 -14.44 7.99
CA THR A 246 -16.26 -13.67 7.93
C THR A 246 -15.05 -14.58 7.72
N ASP A 247 -15.06 -15.80 8.26
CA ASP A 247 -14.02 -16.81 8.05
C ASP A 247 -13.91 -17.22 6.58
N LYS A 248 -15.05 -17.52 5.93
CA LYS A 248 -15.08 -17.93 4.52
C LYS A 248 -14.67 -16.80 3.60
N LEU A 249 -15.13 -15.57 3.89
CA LEU A 249 -14.69 -14.38 3.18
C LEU A 249 -13.17 -14.20 3.29
N THR A 250 -12.63 -14.34 4.49
CA THR A 250 -11.18 -14.19 4.74
C THR A 250 -10.37 -15.26 4.01
N ALA A 251 -10.83 -16.51 4.02
CA ALA A 251 -10.21 -17.59 3.27
C ALA A 251 -10.23 -17.33 1.76
N ASN A 252 -11.33 -16.81 1.21
CA ASN A 252 -11.42 -16.43 -0.20
C ASN A 252 -10.41 -15.33 -0.56
N VAL A 253 -10.31 -14.29 0.27
CA VAL A 253 -9.35 -13.18 0.06
C VAL A 253 -7.92 -13.69 0.15
N GLN A 254 -7.61 -14.53 1.14
CA GLN A 254 -6.29 -15.15 1.29
C GLN A 254 -5.92 -16.00 0.07
N HIS A 255 -6.86 -16.83 -0.40
CA HIS A 255 -6.67 -17.68 -1.57
C HIS A 255 -6.36 -16.85 -2.83
N GLU A 256 -7.05 -15.72 -3.05
CA GLU A 256 -6.74 -14.81 -4.17
C GLU A 256 -5.32 -14.22 -4.05
N VAL A 257 -4.89 -13.85 -2.84
CA VAL A 257 -3.54 -13.32 -2.60
C VAL A 257 -2.47 -14.39 -2.84
N GLU A 258 -2.69 -15.61 -2.37
CA GLU A 258 -1.79 -16.76 -2.56
C GLU A 258 -1.71 -17.20 -4.03
N ALA A 259 -2.85 -17.26 -4.73
CA ALA A 259 -2.89 -17.58 -6.16
C ALA A 259 -2.12 -16.54 -6.99
N ASN A 260 -2.26 -15.25 -6.66
CA ASN A 260 -1.47 -14.19 -7.29
C ASN A 260 0.01 -14.29 -6.94
N MET A 261 0.36 -14.62 -5.69
CA MET A 261 1.74 -14.84 -5.26
C MET A 261 2.39 -15.94 -6.10
N ALA A 262 1.73 -17.11 -6.20
CA ALA A 262 2.21 -18.23 -7.00
C ALA A 262 2.34 -17.88 -8.50
N LYS A 263 1.37 -17.16 -9.06
CA LYS A 263 1.36 -16.77 -10.47
C LYS A 263 2.49 -15.79 -10.85
N TRP A 264 2.83 -14.88 -9.95
CA TRP A 264 3.68 -13.72 -10.25
C TRP A 264 5.07 -13.76 -9.64
N LYS A 265 5.38 -14.75 -8.80
CA LYS A 265 6.70 -14.90 -8.17
C LYS A 265 7.83 -14.80 -9.20
N ASP A 266 7.77 -15.61 -10.26
CA ASP A 266 8.85 -15.73 -11.25
C ASP A 266 8.66 -14.90 -12.53
N LYS A 267 7.49 -14.29 -12.74
CA LYS A 267 7.19 -13.54 -13.97
C LYS A 267 7.70 -12.11 -13.93
N GLU A 268 8.36 -11.62 -14.97
CA GLU A 268 8.65 -10.18 -15.07
C GLU A 268 7.33 -9.39 -15.27
N PRO A 269 7.00 -8.42 -14.40
CA PRO A 269 5.77 -7.64 -14.50
C PRO A 269 5.89 -6.52 -15.55
N THR A 270 4.76 -6.18 -16.17
CA THR A 270 4.66 -5.40 -17.41
C THR A 270 4.59 -3.88 -17.23
N TYR A 271 4.51 -3.35 -16.00
CA TYR A 271 4.48 -1.90 -15.76
C TYR A 271 5.50 -1.47 -14.70
N SER A 272 6.26 -0.41 -14.98
CA SER A 272 7.14 0.25 -14.00
C SER A 272 6.54 1.57 -13.51
N LEU A 273 6.68 1.86 -12.22
CA LEU A 273 6.25 3.14 -11.64
C LEU A 273 6.98 4.37 -12.22
N LYS A 274 7.96 4.19 -13.13
CA LYS A 274 8.51 5.30 -13.93
C LYS A 274 7.42 6.04 -14.74
N PHE A 275 6.22 5.43 -14.92
CA PHE A 275 5.12 6.01 -15.67
C PHE A 275 4.05 6.77 -14.85
N LEU A 276 4.03 6.69 -13.51
CA LEU A 276 3.07 7.46 -12.68
C LEU A 276 3.48 8.91 -12.42
N LYS A 277 4.59 9.37 -13.02
CA LYS A 277 4.98 10.79 -13.06
C LYS A 277 4.86 11.37 -14.46
N LYS A 278 3.78 11.06 -15.17
CA LYS A 278 3.53 11.65 -16.48
C LYS A 278 2.64 12.87 -16.35
N THR A 279 3.14 13.98 -16.86
CA THR A 279 2.40 15.25 -16.92
C THR A 279 1.10 15.07 -17.72
N PRO A 280 0.08 15.92 -17.54
CA PRO A 280 -1.20 15.82 -18.28
C PRO A 280 -1.02 15.75 -19.81
N LYS A 281 0.02 16.41 -20.35
CA LYS A 281 0.39 16.34 -21.78
C LYS A 281 0.84 14.94 -22.22
N GLU A 282 1.51 14.19 -21.35
CA GLU A 282 1.98 12.84 -21.63
C GLU A 282 0.89 11.78 -21.44
N LYS A 283 -0.05 11.99 -20.50
CA LYS A 283 -1.28 11.17 -20.36
C LYS A 283 -2.10 11.23 -21.66
N LYS A 284 -2.37 12.43 -22.21
CA LYS A 284 -3.05 12.63 -23.51
C LYS A 284 -2.34 11.95 -24.69
N LYS A 285 -1.00 11.94 -24.71
CA LYS A 285 -0.22 11.32 -25.79
C LYS A 285 -0.28 9.79 -25.78
N ILE A 286 -0.51 9.18 -24.61
CA ILE A 286 -0.69 7.72 -24.46
C ILE A 286 -2.11 7.32 -24.83
N GLU A 287 -3.11 8.10 -24.41
CA GLU A 287 -4.51 7.91 -24.82
C GLU A 287 -4.66 8.02 -26.34
N ALA A 288 -4.02 9.02 -26.97
CA ALA A 288 -3.98 9.15 -28.42
C ALA A 288 -3.29 7.93 -29.09
N LYS A 289 -2.22 7.39 -28.50
CA LYS A 289 -1.55 6.18 -29.02
C LYS A 289 -2.35 4.89 -28.80
N LYS A 290 -3.15 4.80 -27.73
CA LYS A 290 -4.08 3.68 -27.49
C LYS A 290 -5.27 3.76 -28.45
N ALA A 291 -5.82 4.94 -28.68
CA ALA A 291 -6.88 5.16 -29.68
C ALA A 291 -6.40 4.86 -31.11
N ALA A 292 -5.16 5.25 -31.46
CA ALA A 292 -4.56 4.93 -32.76
C ALA A 292 -4.27 3.43 -32.96
N LYS A 293 -4.08 2.66 -31.87
CA LYS A 293 -3.91 1.20 -31.93
C LYS A 293 -5.24 0.44 -31.92
N ALA A 294 -6.31 1.06 -31.43
CA ALA A 294 -7.65 0.47 -31.39
C ALA A 294 -8.42 0.57 -32.72
N ASN A 295 -7.88 1.29 -33.72
CA ASN A 295 -8.56 1.48 -35.01
C ASN A 295 -7.59 1.31 -36.20
N PRO A 296 -7.41 0.09 -36.74
CA PRO A 296 -6.43 -0.17 -37.79
C PRO A 296 -7.04 0.05 -39.19
N LYS A 297 -7.60 1.23 -39.47
CA LYS A 297 -7.94 1.63 -40.85
C LYS A 297 -7.88 3.14 -41.04
N THR A 298 -6.73 3.65 -41.44
CA THR A 298 -6.64 4.71 -42.46
C THR A 298 -5.34 4.54 -43.24
N LYS A 299 -5.50 4.35 -44.55
CA LYS A 299 -4.46 4.17 -45.55
C LYS A 299 -3.45 5.32 -45.50
N LYS A 300 -2.15 5.01 -45.52
CA LYS A 300 -1.13 5.94 -46.01
C LYS A 300 -1.51 6.30 -47.45
N LYS A 301 -1.92 7.55 -47.71
CA LYS A 301 -1.85 8.09 -49.08
C LYS A 301 -0.38 8.23 -49.42
N SER A 302 0.01 7.57 -50.51
CA SER A 302 1.33 7.68 -51.14
C SER A 302 1.49 9.09 -51.69
N VAL A 303 2.67 9.67 -51.53
CA VAL A 303 3.07 10.97 -52.09
C VAL A 303 3.07 10.96 -53.63
N LYS A 304 2.91 9.78 -54.27
CA LYS A 304 2.88 9.62 -55.73
C LYS A 304 1.59 10.08 -56.42
N ASP A 305 0.53 10.45 -55.69
CA ASP A 305 -0.73 10.92 -56.29
C ASP A 305 -0.86 12.46 -56.33
N LEU A 306 0.19 13.20 -55.93
CA LEU A 306 0.20 14.67 -55.90
C LEU A 306 0.83 15.34 -57.14
N PHE A 307 1.36 14.56 -58.08
CA PHE A 307 1.99 15.07 -59.31
C PHE A 307 1.62 14.25 -60.56
N LYS A 308 0.32 14.24 -60.89
CA LYS A 308 -0.14 13.92 -62.25
C LYS A 308 -1.27 14.87 -62.65
N VAL A 309 -0.89 16.07 -63.06
CA VAL A 309 -1.52 16.82 -64.15
C VAL A 309 -0.39 17.63 -64.79
N ILE A 310 -0.06 17.33 -66.04
CA ILE A 310 0.28 18.23 -67.15
C ILE A 310 0.37 17.32 -68.39
N ASP A 311 -0.47 17.68 -69.37
CA ASP A 311 -0.70 17.18 -70.73
C ASP A 311 -1.28 15.77 -70.94
#